data_AF-A0A653TJX2-F1
#
_entry.id   AF-A0A653TJX2-F1
#
_cell.length_a   1.000
_cell.length_b   1.000
_cell.length_c   1.000
_cell.angle_alpha   90.00
_cell.angle_beta   90.00
_cell.angle_gamma   90.00
#
_symmetry.space_group_name_H-M   'P 1'
#
loop_
_entity.id
_entity.type
_entity.pdbx_description
1 polymer ?
#
loop_
_entity_poly.entity_id
_entity_poly.type
_entity_poly.pdbx_seq_one_letter_code
_entity_poly.pdbx_strand_id
1 'polypeptide(L)'
;MRLLLPFRQPHQEAERSVSAEAPDPDAAKRYAALAAAVAWTSALDTLEAAVEAAEAFLDNPVAHMSSGPVAPAAVTRMDWLPPALEGHIPASAVARARILADKQASIARRLAEARQDVQRQLQAVSSVPGIGESRPAVYLDVTG
;
A
#
# COMPACT_ATOMS: atom_id res chain seq x y z
N MET A 1 -55.87 -25.45 -58.20
CA MET A 1 -55.44 -26.52 -57.26
C MET A 1 -54.44 -25.89 -56.30
N ARG A 2 -54.78 -25.88 -55.01
CA ARG A 2 -53.98 -25.36 -53.89
C ARG A 2 -52.79 -26.28 -53.59
N LEU A 3 -51.60 -25.72 -53.39
CA LEU A 3 -50.51 -26.17 -52.49
C LEU A 3 -49.56 -24.97 -52.31
N LEU A 4 -49.55 -24.32 -51.14
CA LEU A 4 -48.62 -24.53 -50.00
C LEU A 4 -47.19 -24.11 -50.40
N LEU A 5 -46.41 -23.24 -49.73
CA LEU A 5 -46.42 -22.39 -48.53
C LEU A 5 -45.09 -21.61 -48.65
N PRO A 6 -44.96 -20.36 -48.18
CA PRO A 6 -43.65 -19.76 -47.94
C PRO A 6 -42.92 -20.55 -46.85
N PHE A 7 -41.68 -20.96 -47.13
CA PHE A 7 -40.79 -21.62 -46.18
C PHE A 7 -40.41 -20.63 -45.08
N ARG A 8 -41.20 -20.62 -44.01
CA ARG A 8 -40.96 -19.88 -42.76
C ARG A 8 -39.72 -20.49 -42.09
N GLN A 9 -38.69 -19.69 -41.87
CA GLN A 9 -37.48 -20.09 -41.12
C GLN A 9 -37.86 -20.61 -39.71
N PRO A 10 -37.47 -21.85 -39.32
CA PRO A 10 -37.71 -22.39 -37.99
C PRO A 10 -36.49 -22.24 -37.07
N HIS A 11 -35.92 -21.04 -36.96
CA HIS A 11 -34.79 -20.79 -36.02
C HIS A 11 -34.95 -19.56 -35.12
N GLN A 12 -36.12 -18.91 -35.10
CA GLN A 12 -36.33 -17.68 -34.32
C GLN A 12 -37.22 -17.84 -33.07
N GLU A 13 -37.31 -19.04 -32.48
CA GLU A 13 -38.08 -19.28 -31.24
C GLU A 13 -37.28 -19.94 -30.11
N ALA A 14 -35.98 -20.22 -30.29
CA ALA A 14 -35.14 -20.77 -29.23
C ALA A 14 -34.49 -19.71 -28.31
N GLU A 15 -34.65 -18.41 -28.61
CA GLU A 15 -33.93 -17.34 -27.88
C GLU A 15 -34.80 -16.52 -26.91
N ARG A 16 -36.07 -16.90 -26.66
CA ARG A 16 -36.99 -16.05 -25.88
C ARG A 16 -37.51 -16.59 -24.55
N SER A 17 -36.96 -17.70 -24.05
CA SER A 17 -37.46 -18.32 -22.81
C SER A 17 -36.36 -18.74 -21.82
N VAL A 18 -35.24 -18.02 -21.78
CA VAL A 18 -34.61 -17.78 -20.48
C VAL A 18 -35.26 -16.50 -19.98
N SER A 19 -36.38 -16.65 -19.28
CA SER A 19 -36.85 -15.61 -18.37
C SER A 19 -35.61 -15.17 -17.60
N ALA A 20 -35.27 -13.89 -17.73
CA ALA A 20 -34.41 -13.24 -16.76
C ALA A 20 -35.17 -13.26 -15.43
N GLU A 21 -35.13 -14.40 -14.74
CA GLU A 21 -35.44 -14.51 -13.33
C GLU A 21 -34.56 -13.46 -12.67
N ALA A 22 -35.19 -12.41 -12.13
CA ALA A 22 -34.46 -11.36 -11.46
C ALA A 22 -33.53 -12.01 -10.42
N PRO A 23 -32.23 -11.66 -10.37
CA PRO A 23 -31.32 -12.29 -9.44
C PRO A 23 -31.90 -12.19 -8.03
N ASP A 24 -31.99 -13.32 -7.33
CA ASP A 24 -32.46 -13.38 -5.94
C ASP A 24 -31.75 -12.26 -5.15
N PRO A 25 -32.50 -11.26 -4.64
CA PRO A 25 -31.91 -10.13 -3.95
C PRO A 25 -31.09 -10.56 -2.73
N ASP A 26 -31.36 -11.73 -2.15
CA ASP A 26 -30.58 -12.28 -1.05
C ASP A 26 -29.29 -12.95 -1.52
N ALA A 27 -29.26 -13.55 -2.70
CA ALA A 27 -28.01 -14.01 -3.31
C ALA A 27 -27.08 -12.83 -3.61
N ALA A 28 -27.61 -11.75 -4.21
CA ALA A 28 -26.84 -10.54 -4.50
C ALA A 28 -26.21 -9.92 -3.24
N LYS A 29 -26.96 -9.84 -2.13
CA LYS A 29 -26.44 -9.37 -0.83
C LYS A 29 -25.32 -10.27 -0.29
N ARG A 30 -25.46 -11.59 -0.38
CA ARG A 30 -24.42 -12.54 0.07
C ARG A 30 -23.14 -12.40 -0.73
N TYR A 31 -23.24 -12.22 -2.05
CA TYR A 31 -22.08 -11.97 -2.90
C TYR A 31 -21.39 -10.64 -2.56
N ALA A 32 -22.16 -9.57 -2.33
CA ALA A 32 -21.60 -8.28 -1.90
C ALA A 32 -20.88 -8.38 -0.55
N ALA A 33 -21.46 -9.09 0.43
CA ALA A 33 -20.83 -9.31 1.72
C ALA A 33 -19.53 -10.13 1.62
N LEU A 34 -19.49 -11.15 0.75
CA LEU A 34 -18.28 -11.92 0.48
C LEU A 34 -17.21 -11.07 -0.20
N ALA A 35 -17.58 -10.28 -1.20
CA ALA A 35 -16.65 -9.37 -1.88
C ALA A 35 -16.04 -8.35 -0.91
N ALA A 36 -16.87 -7.75 -0.03
CA ALA A 36 -16.39 -6.86 1.02
C ALA A 36 -15.41 -7.58 1.97
N ALA A 37 -15.73 -8.79 2.42
CA ALA A 37 -14.83 -9.57 3.29
C ALA A 37 -13.47 -9.86 2.64
N VAL A 38 -13.46 -10.19 1.35
CA VAL A 38 -12.21 -10.39 0.58
C VAL A 38 -11.42 -9.09 0.46
N ALA A 39 -12.08 -7.97 0.17
CA ALA A 39 -11.44 -6.66 0.10
C ALA A 39 -10.80 -6.26 1.44
N TRP A 40 -11.50 -6.46 2.56
CA TRP A 40 -10.96 -6.21 3.90
C TRP A 40 -9.75 -7.08 4.22
N THR A 41 -9.79 -8.37 3.88
CA THR A 41 -8.63 -9.26 4.08
C THR A 41 -7.41 -8.79 3.28
N SER A 42 -7.58 -8.50 1.99
CA SER A 42 -6.48 -8.05 1.13
C SER A 42 -5.88 -6.71 1.58
N ALA A 43 -6.72 -5.78 2.03
CA ALA A 43 -6.24 -4.52 2.60
C ALA A 43 -5.45 -4.72 3.90
N LEU A 44 -5.92 -5.61 4.79
CA LEU A 44 -5.18 -5.93 6.01
C LEU A 44 -3.87 -6.66 5.72
N ASP A 45 -3.83 -7.57 4.75
CA ASP A 45 -2.59 -8.24 4.31
C ASP A 45 -1.55 -7.21 3.82
N THR A 46 -2.00 -6.25 3.01
CA THR A 46 -1.14 -5.18 2.47
C THR A 46 -0.60 -4.29 3.60
N LEU A 47 -1.45 -3.90 4.55
CA LEU A 47 -1.05 -3.09 5.70
C LEU A 47 -0.08 -3.83 6.62
N GLU A 48 -0.28 -5.14 6.83
CA GLU A 48 0.62 -5.96 7.63
C GLU A 48 1.99 -6.09 6.98
N ALA A 49 2.07 -6.38 5.69
CA ALA A 49 3.33 -6.44 4.96
C ALA A 49 4.09 -5.11 5.03
N ALA A 50 3.39 -3.97 4.95
CA ALA A 50 3.98 -2.65 5.09
C ALA A 50 4.52 -2.39 6.52
N VAL A 51 3.80 -2.86 7.54
CA VAL A 51 4.22 -2.76 8.95
C VAL A 51 5.44 -3.63 9.23
N GLU A 52 5.48 -4.86 8.70
CA GLU A 52 6.64 -5.75 8.80
C GLU A 52 7.87 -5.15 8.10
N ALA A 53 7.70 -4.56 6.93
CA ALA A 53 8.78 -3.86 6.24
C ALA A 53 9.30 -2.65 7.03
N ALA A 54 8.40 -1.88 7.65
CA ALA A 54 8.77 -0.76 8.50
C ALA A 54 9.50 -1.20 9.77
N GLU A 55 9.07 -2.31 10.38
CA GLU A 55 9.74 -2.89 11.55
C GLU A 55 11.15 -3.38 11.19
N ALA A 56 11.29 -4.13 10.09
CA ALA A 56 12.60 -4.58 9.59
C ALA A 56 13.53 -3.40 9.23
N PHE A 57 12.97 -2.28 8.77
CA PHE A 57 13.73 -1.06 8.54
C PHE A 57 14.28 -0.46 9.85
N LEU A 58 13.45 -0.37 10.88
CA LEU A 58 13.84 0.17 12.18
C LEU A 58 14.83 -0.73 12.92
N ASP A 59 14.77 -2.04 12.72
CA ASP A 59 15.67 -2.98 13.40
C ASP A 59 17.10 -2.99 12.80
N ASN A 60 17.24 -2.68 11.51
CA ASN A 60 18.56 -2.62 10.87
C ASN A 60 18.67 -1.47 9.84
N PRO A 61 18.69 -0.20 10.30
CA PRO A 61 18.66 0.95 9.40
C PRO A 61 19.90 1.05 8.50
N VAL A 62 21.06 0.60 8.98
CA VAL A 62 22.34 0.69 8.24
C VAL A 62 22.36 -0.27 7.05
N ALA A 63 21.79 -1.48 7.18
CA ALA A 63 21.68 -2.40 6.07
C ALA A 63 20.84 -1.82 4.92
N HIS A 64 19.79 -1.07 5.24
CA HIS A 64 18.92 -0.41 4.25
C HIS A 64 19.53 0.86 3.64
N MET A 65 20.60 1.41 4.24
CA MET A 65 21.33 2.58 3.70
C MET A 65 22.48 2.22 2.75
N SER A 66 22.91 0.95 2.73
CA SER A 66 24.02 0.49 1.89
C SER A 66 23.70 0.49 0.39
N SER A 67 22.44 0.77 0.00
CA SER A 67 21.99 0.87 -1.40
C SER A 67 22.46 2.14 -2.14
N GLY A 68 23.43 2.88 -1.60
CA GLY A 68 23.99 4.09 -2.19
C GLY A 68 23.23 5.36 -1.76
N PRO A 69 23.83 6.56 -1.95
CA PRO A 69 23.19 7.81 -1.59
C PRO A 69 21.97 8.01 -2.49
N VAL A 70 20.79 7.71 -1.96
CA VAL A 70 19.58 8.35 -2.42
C VAL A 70 19.82 9.83 -2.15
N ALA A 71 20.13 10.59 -3.19
CA ALA A 71 20.05 12.04 -3.11
C ALA A 71 18.73 12.40 -2.41
N PRO A 72 18.59 13.53 -1.69
CA PRO A 72 17.28 14.04 -1.28
C PRO A 72 16.43 14.46 -2.50
N ALA A 73 16.62 13.82 -3.67
CA ALA A 73 15.57 13.57 -4.62
C ALA A 73 14.42 12.99 -3.81
N ALA A 74 13.43 13.85 -3.60
CA ALA A 74 12.10 13.55 -3.13
C ALA A 74 11.96 12.05 -2.81
N VAL A 75 11.95 11.72 -1.51
CA VAL A 75 11.00 10.68 -1.11
C VAL A 75 9.69 11.28 -1.58
N THR A 76 9.35 11.02 -2.85
CA THR A 76 8.05 11.30 -3.41
C THR A 76 7.20 10.66 -2.35
N ARG A 77 6.47 11.50 -1.62
CA ARG A 77 5.39 11.06 -0.78
C ARG A 77 4.56 10.25 -1.77
N MET A 78 4.84 8.95 -1.86
CA MET A 78 3.98 8.02 -2.56
C MET A 78 2.69 8.30 -1.84
N ASP A 79 1.77 8.95 -2.53
CA ASP A 79 0.53 9.40 -1.96
C ASP A 79 -0.16 8.13 -1.52
N TRP A 80 0.06 7.79 -0.24
CA TRP A 80 -0.49 6.61 0.36
C TRP A 80 -1.98 6.83 0.31
N LEU A 81 -2.61 6.15 -0.64
CA LEU A 81 -4.04 6.18 -0.80
C LEU A 81 -4.57 5.13 0.17
N PRO A 82 -5.35 5.52 1.19
CA PRO A 82 -5.97 4.54 2.06
C PRO A 82 -6.82 3.60 1.21
N PRO A 83 -6.83 2.29 1.51
CA PRO A 83 -7.63 1.34 0.75
C PRO A 83 -9.09 1.77 0.81
N ALA A 84 -9.72 1.92 -0.36
CA ALA A 84 -11.14 2.27 -0.48
C ALA A 84 -11.98 1.03 -0.13
N LEU A 85 -12.21 0.84 1.17
CA LEU A 85 -13.00 -0.28 1.69
C LEU A 85 -14.44 0.19 1.88
N GLU A 86 -15.37 -0.47 1.18
CA GLU A 86 -16.79 -0.23 1.37
C GLU A 86 -17.34 -1.07 2.53
N GLY A 87 -18.28 -0.49 3.27
CA GLY A 87 -18.97 -1.15 4.38
C GLY A 87 -18.15 -1.24 5.68
N HIS A 88 -18.76 -1.85 6.69
CA HIS A 88 -18.15 -2.02 8.00
C HIS A 88 -17.11 -3.15 7.97
N ILE A 89 -16.10 -3.04 8.84
CA ILE A 89 -15.12 -4.12 9.03
C ILE A 89 -15.85 -5.42 9.44
N PRO A 90 -15.57 -6.56 8.79
CA PRO A 90 -16.13 -7.85 9.18
C PRO A 90 -15.74 -8.21 10.62
N ALA A 91 -16.66 -8.80 11.39
CA ALA A 91 -16.41 -9.16 12.79
C ALA A 91 -15.16 -10.05 12.97
N SER A 92 -14.90 -10.95 12.00
CA SER A 92 -13.70 -11.80 11.98
C SER A 92 -12.39 -11.02 11.85
N ALA A 93 -12.42 -9.84 11.24
CA ALA A 93 -11.25 -9.00 10.99
C ALA A 93 -10.96 -7.99 12.11
N VAL A 94 -11.92 -7.75 13.02
CA VAL A 94 -11.80 -6.72 14.07
C VAL A 94 -10.58 -6.94 14.98
N ALA A 95 -10.37 -8.17 15.44
CA ALA A 95 -9.25 -8.50 16.32
C ALA A 95 -7.89 -8.24 15.62
N ARG A 96 -7.79 -8.68 14.36
CA ARG A 96 -6.61 -8.48 13.51
C ARG A 96 -6.31 -6.99 13.29
N ALA A 97 -7.33 -6.21 12.92
CA ALA A 97 -7.19 -4.77 12.72
C ALA A 97 -6.76 -4.02 13.99
N ARG A 98 -7.23 -4.43 15.17
CA ARG A 98 -6.78 -3.85 16.45
C ARG A 98 -5.30 -4.12 16.72
N ILE A 99 -4.87 -5.37 16.58
CA ILE A 99 -3.45 -5.75 16.73
C ILE A 99 -2.58 -4.95 15.77
N LEU A 100 -3.02 -4.81 14.51
CA LEU A 100 -2.32 -4.04 13.50
C LEU A 100 -2.22 -2.55 13.86
N ALA A 101 -3.30 -1.95 14.37
CA ALA A 101 -3.31 -0.56 14.82
C ALA A 101 -2.33 -0.33 15.99
N ASP A 102 -2.28 -1.25 16.95
CA ASP A 102 -1.34 -1.18 18.08
C ASP A 102 0.11 -1.27 17.62
N LYS A 103 0.41 -2.18 16.66
CA LYS A 103 1.74 -2.28 16.03
C LYS A 103 2.12 -0.98 15.32
N GLN A 104 1.21 -0.42 14.53
CA GLN A 104 1.43 0.85 13.83
C GLN A 104 1.73 2.00 14.82
N ALA A 105 0.99 2.09 15.92
CA ALA A 105 1.24 3.09 16.95
C ALA A 105 2.62 2.93 17.61
N SER A 106 3.04 1.68 17.87
CA SER A 106 4.37 1.38 18.42
C SER A 106 5.49 1.80 17.46
N ILE A 107 5.37 1.47 16.18
CA ILE A 107 6.33 1.87 15.13
C ILE A 107 6.39 3.39 15.00
N ALA A 108 5.24 4.07 14.96
CA ALA A 108 5.19 5.53 14.87
C ALA A 108 5.93 6.20 16.04
N ARG A 109 5.77 5.67 17.26
CA ARG A 109 6.51 6.14 18.44
C ARG A 109 8.02 5.90 18.30
N ARG A 110 8.45 4.67 17.96
CA ARG A 110 9.88 4.33 17.75
C ARG A 110 10.51 5.23 16.68
N LEU A 111 9.81 5.50 15.59
CA LEU A 111 10.28 6.39 14.54
C LEU A 111 10.41 7.83 15.02
N ALA A 112 9.48 8.32 15.85
CA ALA A 112 9.56 9.65 16.42
C ALA A 112 10.76 9.79 17.37
N GLU A 113 11.05 8.76 18.17
CA GLU A 113 12.24 8.68 19.04
C GLU A 113 13.53 8.70 18.22
N ALA A 114 13.63 7.82 17.20
CA ALA A 114 14.79 7.77 16.31
C ALA A 114 15.04 9.11 15.60
N ARG A 115 13.97 9.81 15.18
CA ARG A 115 14.08 11.15 14.57
C ARG A 115 14.69 12.16 15.55
N GLN A 116 14.30 12.12 16.83
CA GLN A 116 14.87 13.01 17.85
C GLN A 116 16.35 12.69 18.09
N ASP A 117 16.74 11.42 18.11
CA ASP A 117 18.14 11.01 18.26
C ASP A 117 19.00 11.49 17.10
N VAL A 118 18.54 11.32 15.86
CA VAL A 118 19.24 11.83 14.67
C VAL A 118 19.39 13.36 14.74
N GLN A 119 18.35 14.09 15.14
CA GLN A 119 18.45 15.55 15.31
C GLN A 119 19.51 15.94 16.35
N ARG A 120 19.57 15.25 17.49
CA ARG A 120 20.62 15.47 18.51
C ARG A 120 22.02 15.16 17.97
N GLN A 121 22.18 14.06 17.24
CA GLN A 121 23.45 13.67 16.64
C GLN A 121 23.92 14.69 15.60
N LEU A 122 23.03 15.16 14.71
CA LEU A 122 23.35 16.18 13.73
C LEU A 122 23.74 17.50 14.39
N GLN A 123 23.05 17.90 15.47
CA GLN A 123 23.43 19.09 16.24
C GLN A 123 24.83 18.94 16.83
N ALA A 124 25.15 17.79 17.43
CA ALA A 124 26.47 17.51 17.98
C ALA A 124 27.57 17.57 16.90
N VAL A 125 27.35 16.93 15.74
CA VAL A 125 28.30 16.95 14.62
C VAL A 125 28.49 18.37 14.08
N SER A 126 27.41 19.15 13.96
CA SER A 126 27.48 20.54 13.49
C SER A 126 28.24 21.47 14.43
N SER A 127 28.39 21.10 15.71
CA SER A 127 29.11 21.90 16.71
C SER A 127 30.63 21.71 16.67
N VAL A 128 31.14 20.75 15.88
CA VAL A 128 32.58 20.50 15.74
C VAL A 128 33.18 21.49 14.73
N PRO A 129 34.12 22.36 15.15
CA PRO A 129 34.78 23.29 14.23
C PRO A 129 35.52 22.56 13.10
N GLY A 130 35.30 22.99 11.86
CA GLY A 130 35.97 22.44 10.67
C GLY A 130 35.27 21.26 9.98
N ILE A 131 34.17 20.72 10.52
CA ILE A 131 33.33 19.75 9.81
C ILE A 131 32.28 20.49 8.98
N GLY A 132 32.36 20.41 7.65
CA GLY A 132 31.44 21.09 6.72
C GLY A 132 31.97 22.40 6.12
N GLU A 133 33.07 22.94 6.64
CA GLU A 133 33.82 24.00 5.95
C GLU A 133 34.59 23.38 4.78
N SER A 134 34.15 23.67 3.55
CA SER A 134 34.97 23.45 2.34
C SER A 134 36.18 24.38 2.40
N ARG A 135 37.19 24.00 3.18
CA ARG A 135 38.45 24.71 3.23
C ARG A 135 39.13 24.46 1.87
N PRO A 136 39.51 25.52 1.12
CA PRO A 136 40.08 25.34 -0.21
C PRO A 136 41.34 24.49 -0.10
N ALA A 137 41.39 23.38 -0.86
CA ALA A 137 42.57 22.56 -0.94
C ALA A 137 43.70 23.39 -1.56
N VAL A 138 44.75 23.65 -0.78
CA VAL A 138 45.95 24.33 -1.26
C VAL A 138 46.87 23.27 -1.85
N TYR A 139 46.98 23.24 -3.17
CA TYR A 139 47.96 22.40 -3.86
C TYR A 139 49.31 23.12 -3.82
N LEU A 140 50.26 22.52 -3.09
CA LEU A 140 51.64 22.97 -3.09
C LEU A 140 52.35 22.31 -4.28
N ASP A 141 52.65 23.10 -5.31
CA ASP A 141 53.49 22.65 -6.42
C ASP A 141 54.94 22.57 -5.93
N VAL A 142 55.50 21.36 -5.90
CA VAL A 142 56.88 21.08 -5.47
C VAL A 142 57.87 21.06 -6.63
N THR A 143 57.52 21.67 -7.77
CA THR A 143 58.44 21.87 -8.89
C THR A 143 58.78 23.36 -9.06
N GLY A 144 59.76 23.81 -8.27
CA GLY A 144 60.46 25.09 -8.44
C GLY A 144 61.93 24.87 -8.73
#